data_AF-A0A1I6K341-F1
#
_entry.id   AF-A0A1I6K341-F1
#
_cell.length_a   1.000
_cell.length_b   1.000
_cell.length_c   1.000
_cell.angle_alpha   90.00
_cell.angle_beta   90.00
_cell.angle_gamma   90.00
#
_symmetry.space_group_name_H-M   'P 1'
#
loop_
_entity.id
_entity.type
_entity.pdbx_description
1 polymer ?
#
loop_
_entity_poly.entity_id
_entity_poly.type
_entity_poly.pdbx_seq_one_letter_code
_entity_poly.pdbx_strand_id
1 'polypeptide(L)'
;MPDRHTLREWLRQAGRAGALLAGLGGVVWASGLPFVFPSLGPTAYLFATDPDGPESAPRRVVGGHALGVAAGLVAYHLVAGDVTLTAATGPGTLASLRLAVSGVVAVGLTTVGMLATDTGHAPACATTLIVSLGILSSPLEGAIIVLAVVALLVEHELLLRLP
;
A
#
# COMPACT_ATOMS: atom_id res chain seq x y z
N MET A 1 15.30 23.97 -19.09
CA MET A 1 15.47 24.19 -17.63
C MET A 1 14.09 24.53 -17.09
N PRO A 2 13.57 23.83 -16.05
CA PRO A 2 12.25 24.14 -15.51
C PRO A 2 12.21 25.58 -14.99
N ASP A 3 11.08 26.26 -15.14
CA ASP A 3 10.93 27.61 -14.59
C ASP A 3 10.89 27.58 -13.05
N ARG A 4 11.04 28.76 -12.42
CA ARG A 4 11.11 28.86 -10.96
C ARG A 4 9.83 28.44 -10.25
N HIS A 5 8.68 28.50 -10.93
CA HIS A 5 7.39 28.09 -10.37
C HIS A 5 7.33 26.57 -10.29
N THR A 6 7.61 25.91 -11.40
CA THR A 6 7.67 24.47 -11.55
C THR A 6 8.67 23.87 -10.55
N LEU A 7 9.88 24.44 -10.44
CA LEU A 7 10.89 23.97 -9.48
C LEU A 7 10.40 24.03 -8.02
N ARG A 8 9.67 25.09 -7.63
CA ARG A 8 9.13 25.22 -6.27
C ARG A 8 8.06 24.18 -5.98
N GLU A 9 7.21 23.87 -6.96
CA GLU A 9 6.21 22.80 -6.85
C GLU A 9 6.87 21.43 -6.67
N TRP A 10 7.86 21.10 -7.51
CA TRP A 10 8.63 19.85 -7.37
C TRP A 10 9.30 19.72 -6.00
N LEU A 11 9.92 20.80 -5.50
CA LEU A 11 10.55 20.79 -4.18
C LEU A 11 9.52 20.62 -3.05
N ARG A 12 8.33 21.22 -3.18
CA ARG A 12 7.23 21.04 -2.23
C ARG A 12 6.70 19.61 -2.24
N GLN A 13 6.47 19.03 -3.41
CA GLN A 13 6.03 17.64 -3.56
C GLN A 13 7.09 16.67 -2.99
N ALA A 14 8.37 16.86 -3.33
CA ALA A 14 9.46 16.05 -2.80
C ALA A 14 9.56 16.16 -1.27
N GLY A 15 9.43 17.37 -0.71
CA GLY A 15 9.43 17.60 0.73
C GLY A 15 8.27 16.90 1.43
N ARG A 16 7.04 17.00 0.89
CA ARG A 16 5.86 16.31 1.44
C ARG A 16 5.99 14.79 1.38
N ALA A 17 6.42 14.25 0.24
CA ALA A 17 6.66 12.81 0.10
C ALA A 17 7.72 12.32 1.10
N GLY A 18 8.83 13.07 1.25
CA GLY A 18 9.88 12.76 2.20
C GLY A 18 9.40 12.77 3.66
N ALA A 19 8.57 13.76 4.04
CA ALA A 19 7.98 13.82 5.38
C ALA A 19 7.08 12.61 5.66
N LEU A 20 6.12 12.34 4.77
CA LEU A 20 5.21 11.19 4.88
C LEU A 20 5.95 9.84 4.95
N LEU A 21 7.01 9.68 4.15
CA LEU A 21 7.86 8.49 4.21
C LEU A 21 8.66 8.41 5.52
N ALA A 22 9.05 9.54 6.12
CA ALA A 22 9.73 9.53 7.42
C ALA A 22 8.80 9.06 8.54
N GLY A 23 7.52 9.46 8.53
CA GLY A 23 6.50 8.93 9.44
C GLY A 23 6.34 7.42 9.31
N LEU A 24 6.24 6.90 8.07
CA LEU A 24 6.26 5.45 7.81
C LEU A 24 7.56 4.78 8.27
N GLY A 25 8.70 5.46 8.17
CA GLY A 25 9.97 4.99 8.71
C GLY A 25 9.93 4.75 10.21
N GLY A 26 9.21 5.59 10.97
CA GLY A 26 8.93 5.37 12.39
C GLY A 26 8.13 4.09 12.64
N VAL A 27 7.09 3.83 11.83
CA VAL A 27 6.29 2.59 11.91
C VAL A 27 7.15 1.37 11.60
N VAL A 28 7.99 1.43 10.56
CA VAL A 28 8.90 0.35 10.19
C VAL A 28 9.90 0.08 11.31
N TRP A 29 10.50 1.12 11.88
CA TRP A 29 11.44 0.99 12.98
C TRP A 29 10.80 0.37 14.23
N ALA A 30 9.56 0.75 14.55
CA ALA A 30 8.85 0.24 15.72
C ALA A 30 8.31 -1.19 15.55
N SER A 31 7.87 -1.55 14.34
CA SER A 31 7.24 -2.85 14.05
C SER A 31 8.19 -3.92 13.54
N GLY A 32 9.34 -3.52 12.96
CA GLY A 32 10.25 -4.43 12.26
C GLY A 32 9.74 -4.92 10.90
N LEU A 33 8.71 -4.28 10.33
CA LEU A 33 8.07 -4.69 9.07
C LEU A 33 8.46 -3.75 7.91
N PRO A 34 9.62 -3.94 7.25
CA PRO A 34 10.09 -3.02 6.21
C PRO A 34 9.18 -2.97 4.98
N PHE A 35 8.37 -4.00 4.74
CA PHE A 35 7.44 -4.06 3.62
C PHE A 35 6.22 -3.12 3.76
N VAL A 36 6.07 -2.43 4.90
CA VAL A 36 5.13 -1.30 5.00
C VAL A 36 5.51 -0.17 4.04
N PHE A 37 6.81 0.04 3.75
CA PHE A 37 7.27 1.03 2.77
C PHE A 37 6.76 0.76 1.35
N PRO A 38 7.04 -0.40 0.71
CA PRO A 38 6.52 -0.67 -0.61
C PRO A 38 4.99 -0.79 -0.65
N SER A 39 4.33 -1.04 0.49
CA SER A 39 2.87 -1.02 0.60
C SER A 39 2.29 0.39 0.51
N LEU A 40 2.85 1.33 1.28
CA LEU A 40 2.25 2.66 1.52
C LEU A 40 3.02 3.82 0.89
N GLY A 41 4.20 3.55 0.34
CA GLY A 41 4.99 4.53 -0.40
C GLY A 41 4.25 5.14 -1.59
N PRO A 42 3.53 4.37 -2.42
CA PRO A 42 2.70 4.94 -3.49
C PRO A 42 1.56 5.81 -2.96
N THR A 43 0.96 5.49 -1.80
CA THR A 43 -0.05 6.33 -1.12
C THR A 43 0.57 7.64 -0.64
N ALA A 44 1.74 7.58 0.00
CA ALA A 44 2.48 8.77 0.43
C ALA A 44 2.87 9.65 -0.76
N TYR A 45 3.28 9.05 -1.88
CA TYR A 45 3.57 9.77 -3.10
C TYR A 45 2.31 10.42 -3.69
N LEU A 46 1.19 9.69 -3.75
CA LEU A 46 -0.10 10.22 -4.21
C LEU A 46 -0.53 11.43 -3.37
N PHE A 47 -0.44 11.34 -2.04
CA PHE A 47 -0.71 12.47 -1.14
C PHE A 47 0.19 13.68 -1.38
N ALA A 48 1.43 13.46 -1.84
CA ALA A 48 2.33 14.54 -2.15
C ALA A 48 2.03 15.20 -3.50
N THR A 49 1.60 14.42 -4.51
CA THR A 49 1.41 14.89 -5.88
C THR A 49 -0.02 15.31 -6.21
N ASP A 50 -1.02 14.68 -5.59
CA ASP A 50 -2.45 14.93 -5.79
C ASP A 50 -3.21 14.88 -4.44
N PRO A 51 -2.92 15.83 -3.52
CA PRO A 51 -3.48 15.83 -2.16
C PRO A 51 -5.00 15.95 -2.14
N ASP A 52 -5.58 16.73 -3.05
CA ASP A 52 -7.03 17.00 -3.12
C ASP A 52 -7.75 16.05 -4.09
N GLY A 53 -7.01 15.08 -4.65
CA GLY A 53 -7.51 14.11 -5.60
C GLY A 53 -8.55 13.16 -5.01
N PRO A 54 -9.48 12.63 -5.82
CA PRO A 54 -10.53 11.74 -5.33
C PRO A 54 -9.98 10.42 -4.78
N GLU A 55 -8.82 9.95 -5.25
CA GLU A 55 -8.14 8.77 -4.70
C GLU A 55 -7.47 9.02 -3.34
N SER A 56 -7.20 10.28 -3.00
CA SER A 56 -6.63 10.69 -1.70
C SER A 56 -7.70 10.83 -0.61
N ALA A 57 -8.98 10.72 -0.96
CA ALA A 57 -10.07 10.83 0.00
C ALA A 57 -9.96 9.76 1.12
N PRO A 58 -10.06 10.14 2.41
CA PRO A 58 -9.90 9.24 3.56
C PRO A 58 -10.59 7.88 3.45
N ARG A 59 -11.85 7.88 3.01
CA ARG A 59 -12.66 6.67 2.82
C ARG A 59 -12.06 5.74 1.76
N ARG A 60 -11.54 6.29 0.66
CA ARG A 60 -10.97 5.50 -0.43
C ARG A 60 -9.62 4.91 -0.03
N VAL A 61 -8.78 5.69 0.64
CA VAL A 61 -7.48 5.23 1.14
C VAL A 61 -7.67 4.07 2.13
N VAL A 62 -8.41 4.29 3.22
CA VAL A 62 -8.61 3.26 4.26
C VAL A 62 -9.38 2.06 3.70
N GLY A 63 -10.46 2.31 2.94
CA GLY A 63 -11.28 1.26 2.36
C GLY A 63 -10.55 0.40 1.34
N GLY A 64 -9.76 1.03 0.46
CA GLY A 64 -8.94 0.35 -0.54
C GLY A 64 -7.91 -0.56 0.11
N HIS A 65 -7.14 -0.06 1.07
CA HIS A 65 -6.14 -0.88 1.77
C HIS A 65 -6.77 -1.99 2.61
N ALA A 66 -7.89 -1.73 3.30
CA ALA A 66 -8.59 -2.77 4.07
C ALA A 66 -9.10 -3.91 3.16
N LEU A 67 -9.69 -3.57 2.01
CA LEU A 67 -10.07 -4.55 0.99
C LEU A 67 -8.85 -5.28 0.42
N GLY A 68 -7.75 -4.56 0.19
CA GLY A 68 -6.51 -5.14 -0.31
C GLY A 68 -5.91 -6.16 0.65
N VAL A 69 -5.90 -5.87 1.95
CA VAL A 69 -5.50 -6.83 2.99
C VAL A 69 -6.43 -8.03 3.00
N ALA A 70 -7.74 -7.82 3.02
CA ALA A 70 -8.72 -8.91 3.07
C ALA A 70 -8.61 -9.83 1.84
N ALA A 71 -8.60 -9.27 0.64
CA ALA A 71 -8.45 -10.01 -0.60
C ALA A 71 -7.09 -10.74 -0.68
N GLY A 72 -6.01 -10.08 -0.24
CA GLY A 72 -4.68 -10.66 -0.17
C GLY A 72 -4.62 -11.87 0.76
N LEU A 73 -5.19 -11.78 1.97
CA LEU A 73 -5.23 -12.88 2.94
C LEU A 73 -6.06 -14.05 2.40
N VAL A 74 -7.23 -13.77 1.83
CA VAL A 74 -8.11 -14.78 1.24
C VAL A 74 -7.39 -15.53 0.11
N ALA A 75 -6.81 -14.81 -0.85
CA ALA A 75 -6.10 -15.43 -1.96
C ALA A 75 -4.86 -16.19 -1.49
N TYR A 76 -4.08 -15.63 -0.55
CA TYR A 76 -2.90 -16.27 0.01
C TYR A 76 -3.27 -17.62 0.63
N HIS A 77 -4.20 -17.65 1.58
CA HIS A 77 -4.52 -18.87 2.31
C HIS A 77 -5.22 -19.94 1.45
N LEU A 78 -5.98 -19.52 0.42
CA LEU A 78 -6.66 -20.47 -0.47
C LEU A 78 -5.76 -21.01 -1.60
N VAL A 79 -4.76 -20.24 -2.04
CA VAL A 79 -3.96 -20.57 -3.23
C VAL A 79 -2.49 -20.85 -2.87
N ALA A 80 -1.81 -19.86 -2.29
CA ALA A 80 -0.38 -19.95 -1.97
C ALA A 80 -0.12 -20.83 -0.74
N GLY A 81 -1.00 -20.77 0.26
CA GLY A 81 -1.00 -21.57 1.48
C GLY A 81 0.22 -21.32 2.34
N ASP A 82 1.25 -22.14 2.11
CA ASP A 82 2.50 -22.24 2.86
C ASP A 82 3.70 -21.63 2.11
N VAL A 83 3.51 -21.25 0.84
CA VAL A 83 4.57 -20.70 0.00
C VAL A 83 4.70 -19.20 0.27
N THR A 84 5.89 -18.73 0.61
CA THR A 84 6.19 -17.29 0.70
C THR A 84 7.11 -16.87 -0.44
N LEU A 85 7.05 -15.59 -0.83
CA LEU A 85 7.94 -15.03 -1.85
C LEU A 85 9.42 -15.23 -1.51
N THR A 86 9.77 -15.16 -0.22
CA THR A 86 11.15 -15.34 0.26
C THR A 86 11.62 -16.79 0.22
N ALA A 87 10.70 -17.76 0.26
CA ALA A 87 11.00 -19.19 0.21
C ALA A 87 10.89 -19.78 -1.21
N ALA A 88 10.25 -19.09 -2.16
CA ALA A 88 10.12 -19.57 -3.53
C ALA A 88 11.49 -19.61 -4.25
N THR A 89 11.96 -20.82 -4.59
CA THR A 89 13.36 -21.06 -4.96
C THR A 89 13.70 -20.99 -6.44
N GLY A 90 12.76 -20.73 -7.36
CA GLY A 90 13.12 -20.57 -8.77
C GLY A 90 11.98 -20.34 -9.75
N PRO A 91 12.31 -19.81 -10.96
CA PRO A 91 11.35 -19.61 -12.04
C PRO A 91 10.78 -20.93 -12.53
N GLY A 92 9.51 -20.92 -12.95
CA GLY A 92 8.83 -22.10 -13.53
C GLY A 92 8.48 -23.20 -12.53
N THR A 93 8.64 -22.96 -11.23
CA THR A 93 8.27 -23.92 -10.18
C THR A 93 6.78 -23.84 -9.85
N LEU A 94 6.20 -24.93 -9.36
CA LEU A 94 4.82 -24.93 -8.86
C LEU A 94 4.61 -23.90 -7.74
N ALA A 95 5.61 -23.72 -6.87
CA ALA A 95 5.59 -22.69 -5.83
C ALA A 95 5.46 -21.28 -6.43
N SER A 96 6.29 -20.94 -7.43
CA SER A 96 6.20 -19.64 -8.12
C SER A 96 4.86 -19.45 -8.85
N LEU A 97 4.28 -20.52 -9.40
CA LEU A 97 2.97 -20.48 -10.03
C LEU A 97 1.86 -20.22 -9.01
N ARG A 98 1.88 -20.89 -7.84
CA ARG A 98 0.91 -20.66 -6.76
C ARG A 98 0.92 -19.21 -6.29
N LEU A 99 2.10 -18.62 -6.11
CA LEU A 99 2.24 -17.19 -5.78
C LEU A 99 1.71 -16.27 -6.87
N ALA A 100 2.02 -16.56 -8.15
CA ALA A 100 1.52 -15.77 -9.27
C ALA A 100 -0.01 -15.81 -9.35
N VAL A 101 -0.63 -16.98 -9.21
CA VAL A 101 -2.09 -17.14 -9.20
C VAL A 101 -2.69 -16.41 -7.99
N SER A 102 -2.09 -16.54 -6.81
CA SER A 102 -2.51 -15.83 -5.59
C SER A 102 -2.54 -14.31 -5.83
N GLY A 103 -1.46 -13.75 -6.37
CA GLY A 103 -1.38 -12.31 -6.66
C GLY A 103 -2.42 -11.83 -7.68
N VAL A 104 -2.61 -12.58 -8.77
CA VAL A 104 -3.62 -12.24 -9.80
C VAL A 104 -5.04 -12.28 -9.23
N VAL A 105 -5.38 -13.35 -8.51
CA VAL A 105 -6.70 -13.50 -7.88
C VAL A 105 -6.93 -12.39 -6.86
N ALA A 106 -5.95 -12.12 -6.00
CA ALA A 106 -6.04 -11.10 -4.97
C ALA A 106 -6.30 -9.71 -5.56
N VAL A 107 -5.50 -9.29 -6.55
CA VAL A 107 -5.65 -7.96 -7.17
C VAL A 107 -6.99 -7.84 -7.90
N GLY A 108 -7.45 -8.93 -8.56
CA GLY A 108 -8.79 -8.97 -9.16
C GLY A 108 -9.90 -8.76 -8.12
N LEU A 109 -9.83 -9.46 -6.99
CA LEU A 109 -10.77 -9.32 -5.88
C LEU A 109 -10.72 -7.91 -5.26
N THR A 110 -9.54 -7.35 -5.02
CA THR A 110 -9.38 -5.98 -4.50
C THR A 110 -10.01 -4.97 -5.46
N THR A 111 -9.77 -5.11 -6.76
CA THR A 111 -10.28 -4.19 -7.78
C THR A 111 -11.81 -4.23 -7.85
N VAL A 112 -12.40 -5.44 -7.87
CA VAL A 112 -13.86 -5.62 -7.83
C VAL A 112 -14.44 -5.07 -6.53
N GLY A 113 -13.79 -5.34 -5.40
CA GLY A 113 -14.19 -4.83 -4.09
C GLY A 113 -14.22 -3.29 -4.07
N MET A 114 -13.12 -2.64 -4.49
CA MET A 114 -13.02 -1.19 -4.53
C MET A 114 -14.06 -0.55 -5.45
N LEU A 115 -14.35 -1.19 -6.60
CA LEU A 115 -15.40 -0.75 -7.50
C LEU A 115 -16.78 -0.86 -6.84
N ALA A 116 -17.07 -1.98 -6.17
CA ALA A 116 -18.35 -2.23 -5.52
C ALA A 116 -18.61 -1.29 -4.33
N THR A 117 -17.58 -0.83 -3.63
CA THR A 117 -17.68 0.02 -2.43
C THR A 117 -17.39 1.50 -2.69
N ASP A 118 -17.05 1.87 -3.93
CA ASP A 118 -16.57 3.20 -4.33
C ASP A 118 -15.34 3.66 -3.51
N THR A 119 -14.41 2.73 -3.28
CA THR A 119 -13.17 2.97 -2.54
C THR A 119 -11.94 2.81 -3.43
N GLY A 120 -12.04 3.23 -4.69
CA GLY A 120 -10.94 3.19 -5.66
C GLY A 120 -9.71 3.95 -5.15
N HIS A 121 -8.66 3.20 -4.82
CA HIS A 121 -7.36 3.72 -4.40
C HIS A 121 -6.28 2.82 -4.99
N ALA A 122 -5.74 3.20 -6.16
CA ALA A 122 -4.82 2.35 -6.91
C ALA A 122 -3.60 1.86 -6.09
N PRO A 123 -3.01 2.66 -5.17
CA PRO A 123 -1.94 2.19 -4.29
C PRO A 123 -2.27 0.94 -3.46
N ALA A 124 -3.54 0.67 -3.14
CA ALA A 124 -3.94 -0.51 -2.37
C ALA A 124 -3.64 -1.86 -3.07
N CYS A 125 -3.44 -1.84 -4.39
CA CYS A 125 -2.99 -3.02 -5.12
C CYS A 125 -1.58 -3.47 -4.67
N ALA A 126 -0.70 -2.55 -4.26
CA ALA A 126 0.61 -2.90 -3.72
C ALA A 126 0.47 -3.65 -2.39
N THR A 127 -0.39 -3.17 -1.48
CA THR A 127 -0.74 -3.87 -0.24
C THR A 127 -1.28 -5.27 -0.51
N THR A 128 -2.20 -5.38 -1.47
CA THR A 128 -2.79 -6.66 -1.88
C THR A 128 -1.69 -7.65 -2.29
N LEU A 129 -0.73 -7.22 -3.10
CA LEU A 129 0.37 -8.07 -3.55
C LEU A 129 1.27 -8.50 -2.39
N ILE A 130 1.67 -7.58 -1.52
CA ILE A 130 2.51 -7.90 -0.35
C ILE A 130 1.87 -8.98 0.53
N VAL A 131 0.57 -8.88 0.77
CA VAL A 131 -0.18 -9.87 1.55
C VAL A 131 -0.32 -11.19 0.77
N SER A 132 -0.78 -11.13 -0.49
CA SER A 132 -1.06 -12.30 -1.33
C SER A 132 0.17 -13.13 -1.70
N LEU A 133 1.36 -12.52 -1.66
CA LEU A 133 2.66 -13.16 -1.94
C LEU A 133 3.31 -13.76 -0.67
N GLY A 134 2.61 -13.75 0.46
CA GLY A 134 3.10 -14.36 1.69
C GLY A 134 4.16 -13.53 2.42
N ILE A 135 4.25 -12.23 2.17
CA ILE A 135 5.25 -11.36 2.82
C ILE A 135 4.72 -10.85 4.17
N LEU A 136 3.49 -10.31 4.19
CA LEU A 136 2.78 -9.85 5.38
C LEU A 136 1.39 -10.47 5.38
N SER A 137 1.32 -11.76 5.65
CA SER A 137 0.17 -12.61 5.35
C SER A 137 -0.53 -13.19 6.59
N SER A 138 -0.18 -12.71 7.78
CA SER A 138 -0.95 -12.95 9.00
C SER A 138 -2.00 -11.86 9.23
N PRO A 139 -3.11 -12.16 9.92
CA PRO A 139 -4.11 -11.17 10.28
C PRO A 139 -3.54 -9.99 11.10
N LEU A 140 -2.55 -10.27 11.96
CA LEU A 140 -1.90 -9.24 12.77
C LEU A 140 -1.07 -8.28 11.90
N GLU A 141 -0.29 -8.79 10.96
CA GLU A 141 0.45 -7.95 10.01
C GLU A 141 -0.49 -7.12 9.14
N GLY A 142 -1.61 -7.72 8.69
CA GLY A 142 -2.68 -6.99 8.00
C GLY A 142 -3.25 -5.85 8.82
N ALA A 143 -3.52 -6.07 10.11
CA ALA A 143 -3.96 -5.02 11.03
C ALA A 143 -2.91 -3.91 11.20
N ILE A 144 -1.62 -4.28 11.29
CA ILE A 144 -0.52 -3.29 11.35
C ILE A 144 -0.48 -2.44 10.08
N ILE A 145 -0.69 -3.02 8.89
CA ILE A 145 -0.77 -2.24 7.65
C ILE A 145 -1.92 -1.23 7.72
N VAL A 146 -3.12 -1.65 8.13
CA VAL A 146 -4.28 -0.74 8.23
C VAL A 146 -4.04 0.36 9.26
N LEU A 147 -3.40 0.06 10.39
CA LEU A 147 -3.00 1.07 11.36
C LEU A 147 -1.97 2.04 10.78
N ALA A 148 -1.01 1.56 9.99
CA ALA A 148 -0.04 2.39 9.30
C ALA A 148 -0.70 3.30 8.24
N VAL A 149 -1.73 2.81 7.55
CA VAL A 149 -2.56 3.61 6.62
C VAL A 149 -3.24 4.76 7.37
N VAL A 150 -3.86 4.48 8.52
CA VAL A 150 -4.51 5.51 9.33
C VAL A 150 -3.50 6.52 9.85
N ALA A 151 -2.34 6.07 10.32
CA ALA A 151 -1.26 6.96 10.76
C ALA A 151 -0.76 7.87 9.64
N LEU A 152 -0.54 7.32 8.44
CA LEU A 152 -0.13 8.08 7.25
C LEU A 152 -1.19 9.11 6.84
N LEU A 153 -2.47 8.72 6.88
CA LEU A 153 -3.58 9.63 6.57
C LEU A 153 -3.65 10.78 7.58
N VAL A 154 -3.50 10.49 8.87
CA VAL A 154 -3.45 11.53 9.92
C VAL A 154 -2.28 12.47 9.68
N GLU A 155 -1.10 11.95 9.38
CA GLU A 155 0.07 12.76 9.04
C GLU A 155 -0.18 13.66 7.82
N HIS A 156 -0.79 13.12 6.77
CA HIS A 156 -1.17 13.89 5.57
C HIS A 156 -2.11 15.06 5.91
N GLU A 157 -3.18 14.80 6.65
CA GLU A 157 -4.13 15.82 7.10
C GLU A 157 -3.47 16.89 7.96
N LEU A 158 -2.49 16.52 8.80
CA LEU A 158 -1.72 17.47 9.60
C LEU A 158 -0.82 18.34 8.70
N LEU A 159 -0.14 17.75 7.72
CA LEU A 159 0.70 18.48 6.77
C LEU A 159 -0.10 19.48 5.91
N LEU A 160 -1.35 19.18 5.59
CA LEU A 160 -2.24 20.11 4.88
C LEU A 160 -2.67 21.32 5.73
N ARG A 161 -2.63 21.19 7.06
CA ARG A 161 -2.99 22.28 8.00
C ARG A 161 -1.80 23.18 8.34
N LEU A 162 -0.58 22.78 7.99
CA LEU A 162 0.59 23.63 8.19
C LEU A 162 0.63 24.75 7.15
N PRO A 163 0.95 26.00 7.56
CA PRO A 163 0.97 27.17 6.70
C PRO A 163 2.09 27.18 5.64
#